data_AF-F7H459-F1
#
_entry.id   AF-F7H459-F1
#
_cell.length_a   1.000
_cell.length_b   1.000
_cell.length_c   1.000
_cell.angle_alpha   90.00
_cell.angle_beta   90.00
_cell.angle_gamma   90.00
#
_symmetry.space_group_name_H-M   'P 1'
#
loop_
_entity.id
_entity.type
_entity.pdbx_description
1 polymer ?
#
loop_
_entity_poly.entity_id
_entity_poly.type
_entity_poly.pdbx_seq_one_letter_code
_entity_poly.pdbx_strand_id
1 'polypeptide(L)'
;VVDPGEKMSATLEREFGKSREEMQELEKQLHKFFSQEHFVVYKGYVDDSRNTDNSWIETEAVNYHDETGEIMDHLPLEAGNDAKKVKWVDINDKFELYASHSQFIQLVSEKQGAQ
;
A
#
# COMPACT_ATOMS: atom_id res chain seq x y z
N VAL A 1 -5.26 16.81 9.24
CA VAL A 1 -4.86 18.24 9.20
C VAL A 1 -4.79 18.74 10.65
N VAL A 2 -3.73 19.43 11.08
CA VAL A 2 -3.64 19.95 12.48
C VAL A 2 -4.35 21.30 12.55
N ASP A 3 -5.39 21.40 13.37
CA ASP A 3 -6.10 22.66 13.56
C ASP A 3 -5.30 23.63 14.46
N PRO A 4 -5.42 24.96 14.27
CA PRO A 4 -4.69 25.94 15.07
C PRO A 4 -5.00 25.80 16.57
N GLY A 5 -3.99 25.42 17.36
CA GLY A 5 -4.11 25.22 18.81
C GLY A 5 -4.42 23.79 19.25
N GLU A 6 -4.66 22.87 18.31
CA GLU A 6 -4.84 21.45 18.60
C GLU A 6 -3.49 20.81 18.96
N LYS A 7 -3.45 20.06 20.07
CA LYS A 7 -2.26 19.23 20.38
C LYS A 7 -2.17 18.14 19.33
N MET A 8 -0.96 17.85 18.86
CA MET A 8 -0.70 16.80 17.88
C MET A 8 -1.31 15.44 18.26
N SER A 9 -1.37 15.11 19.57
CA SER A 9 -2.06 13.91 20.07
C SER A 9 -3.57 13.91 19.81
N ALA A 10 -4.24 15.06 19.93
CA ALA A 10 -5.66 15.19 19.66
C ALA A 10 -5.98 15.13 18.16
N THR A 11 -5.10 15.69 17.31
CA THR A 11 -5.22 15.52 15.86
C THR A 11 -5.05 14.06 15.44
N LEU A 12 -4.09 13.34 16.06
CA LEU A 12 -3.81 11.93 15.77
C LEU A 12 -4.98 11.02 16.19
N GLU A 13 -5.53 11.23 17.38
CA GLU A 13 -6.73 10.52 17.84
C GLU A 13 -7.97 10.84 16.98
N ARG A 14 -8.12 12.09 16.52
CA ARG A 14 -9.26 12.49 15.68
C ARG A 14 -9.19 11.95 14.24
N GLU A 15 -8.02 11.99 13.61
CA GLU A 15 -7.85 11.60 12.20
C GLU A 15 -7.69 10.09 12.03
N PHE A 16 -7.12 9.40 13.03
CA PHE A 16 -6.78 7.97 12.94
C PHE A 16 -7.35 7.11 14.07
N GLY A 17 -8.08 7.67 15.04
CA GLY A 17 -8.68 6.91 16.14
C GLY A 17 -7.69 6.25 17.10
N LYS A 18 -6.39 6.53 16.97
CA LYS A 18 -5.30 5.86 17.68
C LYS A 18 -4.51 6.80 18.58
N SER A 19 -4.09 6.29 19.73
CA SER A 19 -3.16 6.97 20.63
C SER A 19 -1.78 7.13 19.98
N ARG A 20 -0.97 8.02 20.55
CA ARG A 20 0.42 8.25 20.09
C ARG A 20 1.27 6.98 20.23
N GLU A 21 1.09 6.23 21.31
CA GLU A 21 1.81 4.99 21.59
C GLU A 21 1.45 3.90 20.56
N GLU A 22 0.16 3.76 20.23
CA GLU A 22 -0.31 2.83 19.17
C GLU A 22 0.26 3.20 17.81
N MET A 23 0.31 4.50 17.48
CA MET A 23 0.93 4.98 16.23
C MET A 23 2.43 4.68 16.16
N GLN A 24 3.16 4.83 17.28
CA GLN A 24 4.59 4.52 17.33
C GLN A 24 4.86 3.02 17.19
N GLU A 25 4.03 2.17 17.79
CA GLU A 25 4.18 0.72 17.65
C GLU A 25 3.85 0.27 16.23
N LEU A 26 2.79 0.83 15.65
CA LEU A 26 2.43 0.63 14.25
C LEU A 26 3.58 1.01 13.30
N GLU A 27 4.19 2.17 13.53
CA GLU A 27 5.32 2.64 12.73
C GLU A 27 6.52 1.68 12.81
N LYS A 28 6.82 1.14 14.00
CA LYS A 28 7.89 0.14 14.15
C LYS A 28 7.57 -1.17 13.43
N GLN A 29 6.34 -1.66 13.53
CA GLN A 29 5.90 -2.88 12.84
C GLN A 29 5.98 -2.72 11.33
N LEU A 30 5.49 -1.61 10.79
CA LEU A 30 5.59 -1.28 9.38
C LEU A 30 7.06 -1.10 8.94
N HIS A 31 7.89 -0.46 9.75
CA HIS A 31 9.31 -0.31 9.43
C HIS A 31 10.01 -1.67 9.33
N LYS A 32 9.72 -2.60 10.27
CA LYS A 32 10.21 -3.98 10.19
C LYS A 32 9.72 -4.67 8.92
N PHE A 33 8.43 -4.57 8.61
CA PHE A 33 7.82 -5.14 7.41
C PHE A 33 8.45 -4.63 6.11
N PHE A 34 8.68 -3.32 5.99
CA PHE A 34 9.29 -2.74 4.79
C PHE A 34 10.82 -2.91 4.71
N SER A 35 11.46 -3.33 5.80
CA SER A 35 12.90 -3.61 5.84
C SER A 35 13.23 -5.06 5.53
N GLN A 36 12.23 -5.94 5.41
CA GLN A 36 12.45 -7.33 5.04
C GLN A 36 12.83 -7.48 3.55
N GLU A 37 13.19 -8.70 3.16
CA GLU A 37 13.43 -9.00 1.75
C GLU A 37 12.18 -8.72 0.91
N HIS A 38 12.37 -7.99 -0.18
CA HIS A 38 11.33 -7.58 -1.11
C HIS A 38 11.88 -7.70 -2.52
N PHE A 39 11.00 -7.71 -3.51
CA PHE A 39 11.42 -7.71 -4.90
C PHE A 39 10.69 -6.66 -5.73
N VAL A 40 11.42 -6.10 -6.68
CA VAL A 40 10.87 -5.23 -7.72
C VAL A 40 10.09 -6.12 -8.69
N VAL A 41 8.78 -5.90 -8.75
CA VAL A 41 7.85 -6.56 -9.66
C VAL A 41 8.03 -5.98 -11.07
N TYR A 42 8.11 -4.66 -11.15
CA TYR A 42 8.18 -3.92 -12.40
C TYR A 42 8.89 -2.58 -12.19
N LYS A 43 9.67 -2.15 -13.17
CA LYS A 43 10.27 -0.81 -13.21
C LYS A 43 10.32 -0.30 -14.64
N GLY A 44 9.66 0.81 -14.91
CA GLY A 44 9.69 1.46 -16.22
C GLY A 44 8.39 2.14 -16.62
N TYR A 45 8.22 2.31 -17.93
CA TYR A 45 7.10 3.00 -18.58
C TYR A 45 5.72 2.39 -18.28
N VAL A 46 4.75 3.22 -17.93
CA VAL A 46 3.34 2.83 -17.80
C VAL A 46 2.53 3.45 -18.92
N ASP A 47 1.74 2.62 -19.61
CA ASP A 47 0.77 3.12 -20.57
C ASP A 47 -0.38 3.81 -19.83
N ASP A 48 -0.33 5.14 -19.82
CA ASP A 48 -1.24 6.00 -19.06
C ASP A 48 -1.80 7.08 -19.98
N SER A 49 -3.10 7.32 -19.87
CA SER A 49 -3.83 8.35 -20.62
C SER A 49 -3.24 9.76 -20.55
N ARG A 50 -2.39 10.04 -19.56
CA ARG A 50 -1.69 11.32 -19.37
C ARG A 50 -0.41 11.44 -20.20
N ASN A 51 0.06 10.36 -20.83
CA ASN A 51 1.28 10.37 -21.62
C ASN A 51 1.10 11.25 -22.88
N THR A 52 2.18 11.90 -23.28
CA THR A 52 2.30 12.74 -24.48
C THR A 52 3.62 12.43 -25.18
N ASP A 53 3.83 12.99 -26.37
CA ASP A 53 5.07 12.81 -27.14
C ASP A 53 6.34 13.20 -26.38
N ASN A 54 6.24 14.08 -25.38
CA ASN A 54 7.38 14.65 -24.65
C ASN A 54 7.37 14.37 -23.14
N SER A 55 6.40 13.61 -22.63
CA SER A 55 6.27 13.34 -21.20
C SER A 55 5.49 12.06 -20.97
N TRP A 56 6.01 11.16 -20.13
CA TRP A 56 5.38 9.89 -19.81
C TRP A 56 5.46 9.57 -18.32
N ILE A 57 4.62 8.64 -17.88
CA ILE A 57 4.65 8.08 -16.53
C ILE A 57 5.55 6.85 -16.52
N GLU A 58 6.46 6.80 -15.54
CA GLU A 58 7.15 5.58 -15.15
C GLU A 58 6.72 5.19 -13.74
N THR A 59 6.78 3.89 -13.43
CA THR A 59 6.51 3.37 -12.10
C THR A 59 7.55 2.34 -11.69
N GLU A 60 7.72 2.20 -10.39
CA GLU A 60 8.42 1.09 -9.77
C GLU A 60 7.42 0.39 -8.82
N ALA A 61 7.01 -0.82 -9.19
CA ALA A 61 6.15 -1.66 -8.38
C ALA A 61 7.01 -2.63 -7.57
N VAL A 62 6.88 -2.58 -6.25
CA VAL A 62 7.63 -3.43 -5.31
C VAL A 62 6.64 -4.27 -4.51
N ASN A 63 6.92 -5.57 -4.37
CA ASN A 63 6.14 -6.45 -3.53
C ASN A 63 6.82 -6.64 -2.17
N TYR A 64 6.09 -6.34 -1.10
CA TYR A 64 6.41 -6.70 0.27
C TYR A 64 5.45 -7.81 0.68
N HIS A 65 5.99 -8.96 1.09
CA HIS A 65 5.21 -10.13 1.42
C HIS A 65 5.31 -10.44 2.91
N ASP A 66 4.19 -10.70 3.58
CA ASP A 66 4.18 -11.26 4.93
C ASP A 66 3.91 -12.76 4.81
N GLU A 67 4.98 -13.56 4.81
CA GLU A 67 4.89 -15.02 4.70
C GLU A 67 4.17 -15.65 5.89
N THR A 68 4.27 -15.02 7.08
CA THR A 68 3.79 -15.60 8.34
C THR A 68 2.40 -15.13 8.73
N GLY A 69 1.98 -13.97 8.22
CA GLY A 69 0.78 -13.26 8.65
C GLY A 69 0.94 -12.49 9.97
N GLU A 70 2.05 -12.66 10.71
CA GLU A 70 2.24 -12.10 12.05
C GLU A 70 2.14 -10.56 12.09
N ILE A 71 2.44 -9.88 10.99
CA ILE A 71 2.41 -8.42 10.92
C ILE A 71 1.07 -7.94 10.35
N MET A 72 0.68 -8.49 9.20
CA MET A 72 -0.44 -7.97 8.43
C MET A 72 -1.81 -8.41 8.97
N ASP A 73 -1.92 -9.52 9.71
CA ASP A 73 -3.19 -10.00 10.29
C ASP A 73 -3.73 -9.08 11.40
N HIS A 74 -2.84 -8.36 12.08
CA HIS A 74 -3.18 -7.47 13.19
C HIS A 74 -3.26 -6.00 12.78
N LEU A 75 -3.00 -5.70 11.50
CA LEU A 75 -3.01 -4.34 10.97
C LEU A 75 -4.44 -3.94 10.58
N PRO A 76 -5.09 -3.00 11.30
CA PRO A 76 -6.42 -2.54 10.91
C PRO A 76 -6.33 -1.75 9.61
N LEU A 77 -7.13 -2.15 8.61
CA LEU A 77 -7.25 -1.45 7.34
C LEU A 77 -8.28 -0.33 7.45
N GLU A 78 -7.81 0.91 7.33
CA GLU A 78 -8.64 2.11 7.34
C GLU A 78 -8.42 2.90 6.06
N ALA A 79 -9.52 3.28 5.40
CA ALA A 79 -9.44 4.04 4.16
C ALA A 79 -9.08 5.50 4.51
N GLY A 80 -7.98 5.99 3.97
CA GLY A 80 -7.63 7.41 4.05
C GLY A 80 -8.56 8.28 3.20
N ASN A 81 -8.37 9.60 3.29
CA ASN A 81 -9.26 10.59 2.65
C ASN A 81 -9.40 10.44 1.12
N ASP A 82 -8.38 9.90 0.44
CA ASP A 82 -8.38 9.71 -1.02
C ASP A 82 -8.91 8.33 -1.45
N ALA A 83 -9.33 7.48 -0.52
CA ALA A 83 -9.87 6.15 -0.79
C ALA A 83 -11.28 6.00 -0.22
N LYS A 84 -12.22 5.49 -1.02
CA LYS A 84 -13.59 5.22 -0.54
C LYS A 84 -13.65 4.01 0.40
N LYS A 85 -12.85 2.98 0.11
CA LYS A 85 -12.82 1.71 0.83
C LYS A 85 -11.42 1.11 0.68
N VAL A 86 -11.03 0.32 1.68
CA VAL A 86 -9.83 -0.50 1.65
C VAL A 86 -10.19 -1.91 2.14
N LYS A 87 -9.56 -2.93 1.57
CA LYS A 87 -9.70 -4.32 2.00
C LYS A 87 -8.56 -5.16 1.45
N TRP A 88 -8.34 -6.30 2.09
CA TRP A 88 -7.65 -7.42 1.48
C TRP A 88 -8.47 -7.99 0.31
N VAL A 89 -7.78 -8.42 -0.75
CA VAL A 89 -8.39 -8.96 -1.96
C VAL A 89 -7.66 -10.25 -2.31
N ASP A 90 -8.41 -11.33 -2.49
CA ASP A 90 -7.86 -12.58 -3.02
C ASP A 90 -7.35 -12.34 -4.45
N ILE A 91 -6.14 -12.79 -4.76
CA ILE A 91 -5.59 -12.64 -6.10
C ILE A 91 -6.27 -13.66 -7.03
N ASN A 92 -6.84 -13.20 -8.14
CA ASN A 92 -7.31 -14.03 -9.24
C ASN A 92 -7.38 -13.24 -10.56
N ASP A 93 -7.60 -13.96 -11.65
CA ASP A 93 -7.67 -13.46 -13.02
C ASP A 93 -8.93 -12.63 -13.36
N LYS A 94 -9.87 -12.48 -12.41
CA LYS A 94 -11.19 -11.87 -12.65
C LYS A 94 -11.25 -10.40 -12.26
N PHE A 95 -10.19 -9.82 -11.71
CA PHE A 95 -10.21 -8.44 -11.24
C PHE A 95 -9.83 -7.44 -12.34
N GLU A 96 -10.77 -6.54 -12.63
CA GLU A 96 -10.48 -5.30 -13.33
C GLU A 96 -9.88 -4.29 -12.35
N LEU A 97 -8.55 -4.22 -12.34
CA LEU A 97 -7.81 -3.21 -11.58
C LEU A 97 -7.48 -2.01 -12.47
N TYR A 98 -7.36 -0.84 -11.85
CA TYR A 98 -7.03 0.39 -12.55
C TYR A 98 -5.67 0.31 -13.25
N ALA A 99 -5.59 0.88 -14.46
CA ALA A 99 -4.38 0.95 -15.27
C ALA A 99 -3.67 -0.42 -15.41
N SER A 100 -2.35 -0.47 -15.20
CA SER A 100 -1.54 -1.67 -15.34
C SER A 100 -1.47 -2.54 -14.07
N HIS A 101 -2.30 -2.26 -13.04
CA HIS A 101 -2.19 -2.96 -11.76
C HIS A 101 -2.47 -4.46 -11.87
N SER A 102 -3.38 -4.90 -12.76
CA SER A 102 -3.64 -6.33 -12.98
C SER A 102 -2.40 -7.08 -13.45
N GLN A 103 -1.61 -6.47 -14.33
CA GLN A 103 -0.35 -7.04 -14.83
C GLN A 103 0.68 -7.18 -13.69
N PHE A 104 0.78 -6.19 -12.81
CA PHE A 104 1.69 -6.27 -11.66
C PHE A 104 1.29 -7.37 -10.69
N ILE A 105 0.00 -7.53 -10.40
CA ILE A 105 -0.49 -8.59 -9.53
C ILE A 105 -0.25 -9.98 -10.15
N GLN A 106 -0.41 -10.13 -11.47
CA GLN A 106 -0.07 -11.37 -12.15
C GLN A 106 1.43 -11.72 -11.98
N LEU A 107 2.33 -10.75 -12.19
CA LEU A 107 3.77 -10.95 -12.00
C LEU A 107 4.14 -11.30 -10.54
N VAL A 108 3.43 -10.73 -9.56
CA VAL A 108 3.58 -11.12 -8.15
C VAL A 108 3.17 -12.58 -7.96
N SER A 109 2.01 -12.98 -8.48
CA SER A 109 1.51 -14.35 -8.39
C SER A 109 2.50 -15.37 -8.96
N GLU A 110 3.02 -15.09 -10.15
CA GLU A 110 4.02 -15.93 -10.83
C GLU A 110 5.32 -16.08 -10.02
N LYS A 111 5.83 -14.98 -9.44
CA LYS A 111 7.06 -15.01 -8.63
C LYS A 111 6.88 -15.70 -7.28
N GLN A 112 5.71 -15.58 -6.67
CA GLN A 112 5.38 -16.21 -5.39
C GLN A 112 4.91 -17.67 -5.55
N GLY A 113 4.70 -18.14 -6.79
CA GLY A 113 4.16 -19.48 -7.03
C GLY A 113 2.70 -19.64 -6.61
N ALA A 114 1.99 -18.53 -6.44
CA ALA A 114 0.55 -18.52 -6.18
C ALA A 114 -0.20 -18.67 -7.53
N GLN A 115 -1.09 -19.66 -7.64
CA GLN A 115 -1.92 -19.92 -8.82
C GLN A 115 -3.37 -19.51 -8.58
#